data_AF-A0A7M7GT67-F1
#
_entry.id   AF-A0A7M7GT67-F1
#
_cell.length_a   1.000
_cell.length_b   1.000
_cell.length_c   1.000
_cell.angle_alpha   90.00
_cell.angle_beta   90.00
_cell.angle_gamma   90.00
#
_symmetry.space_group_name_H-M   'P 1'
#
loop_
_entity.id
_entity.type
_entity.pdbx_description
1 polymer ?
#
loop_
_entity_poly.entity_id
_entity_poly.type
_entity_poly.pdbx_seq_one_letter_code
_entity_poly.pdbx_strand_id
1 'polypeptide(L)'
;MIATAASVVNACQTQTGVATVDIEAVRNGQWPETRQLKCYMYCLWEQFGLVDDKRELSLNGMLTFFQRIPAYRAEVQKAISECKGIGKYLAKGDNCEYAYRFNKCYAELSPRTYYLF
;
A
#
# COMPACT_ATOMS: atom_id res chain seq x y z
N MET A 1 -20.14 7.53 1.03
CA MET A 1 -19.57 8.54 0.10
C MET A 1 -18.47 7.86 -0.68
N ILE A 2 -18.54 7.83 -2.02
CA ILE A 2 -17.42 7.32 -2.83
C ILE A 2 -16.39 8.45 -2.86
N ALA A 3 -15.45 8.42 -1.92
CA ALA A 3 -14.29 9.30 -1.98
C ALA A 3 -13.54 9.00 -3.27
N THR A 4 -13.24 10.03 -4.07
CA THR A 4 -12.40 9.85 -5.25
C THR A 4 -10.96 9.59 -4.80
N ALA A 5 -10.15 8.92 -5.62
CA ALA A 5 -8.74 8.67 -5.30
C ALA A 5 -8.01 9.97 -4.90
N ALA A 6 -8.30 11.08 -5.59
CA ALA A 6 -7.72 12.39 -5.27
C ALA A 6 -8.09 12.90 -3.86
N SER A 7 -9.33 12.73 -3.42
CA SER A 7 -9.72 13.12 -2.06
C SER A 7 -9.04 12.29 -0.97
N VAL A 8 -8.85 10.99 -1.22
CA VAL A 8 -8.14 10.09 -0.29
C VAL A 8 -6.67 10.47 -0.19
N VAL A 9 -6.02 10.73 -1.33
CA VAL A 9 -4.63 11.19 -1.39
C VAL A 9 -4.44 12.46 -0.58
N ASN A 10 -5.28 13.48 -0.83
CA ASN A 10 -5.16 14.76 -0.12
C ASN A 10 -5.35 14.61 1.41
N ALA A 11 -6.33 13.80 1.82
CA ALA A 11 -6.56 13.52 3.23
C ALA A 11 -5.35 12.83 3.87
N CYS A 12 -4.79 11.80 3.23
CA CYS A 12 -3.64 11.09 3.76
C CYS A 12 -2.35 11.92 3.75
N GLN A 13 -2.12 12.76 2.73
CA GLN A 13 -1.00 13.70 2.73
C GLN A 13 -1.11 14.69 3.89
N THR A 14 -2.31 15.26 4.10
CA THR A 14 -2.58 16.20 5.20
C THR A 14 -2.39 15.53 6.56
N GLN A 15 -2.92 14.31 6.74
CA GLN A 15 -2.86 13.59 8.02
C GLN A 15 -1.43 13.18 8.40
N THR A 16 -0.62 12.79 7.41
CA THR A 16 0.69 12.20 7.66
C THR A 16 1.84 13.19 7.52
N GLY A 17 1.61 14.30 6.82
CA GLY A 17 2.64 15.28 6.48
C GLY A 17 3.69 14.74 5.49
N VAL A 18 3.37 13.69 4.72
CA VAL A 18 4.31 13.18 3.71
C VAL A 18 4.56 14.24 2.63
N ALA A 19 5.82 14.40 2.27
CA ALA A 19 6.21 15.29 1.18
C ALA A 19 5.86 14.65 -0.17
N THR A 20 5.35 15.43 -1.12
CA THR A 20 5.05 14.94 -2.48
C THR A 20 6.27 14.30 -3.14
N VAL A 21 7.47 14.83 -2.88
CA VAL A 21 8.74 14.28 -3.40
C VAL A 21 9.01 12.85 -2.92
N ASP A 22 8.59 12.47 -1.70
CA ASP A 22 8.76 11.11 -1.18
C ASP A 22 7.83 10.13 -1.92
N ILE A 23 6.61 10.57 -2.26
CA ILE A 23 5.65 9.78 -3.04
C ILE A 23 6.17 9.59 -4.48
N GLU A 24 6.66 10.68 -5.09
CA GLU A 24 7.26 10.64 -6.43
C GLU A 24 8.51 9.76 -6.49
N ALA A 25 9.34 9.79 -5.44
CA ALA A 25 10.49 8.89 -5.32
C ALA A 25 10.07 7.42 -5.41
N VAL A 26 9.00 7.02 -4.71
CA VAL A 26 8.45 5.64 -4.78
C VAL A 26 7.99 5.28 -6.19
N ARG A 27 7.29 6.19 -6.87
CA ARG A 27 6.88 5.99 -8.27
C ARG A 27 8.07 5.82 -9.22
N ASN A 28 9.21 6.43 -8.88
CA ASN A 28 10.47 6.33 -9.61
C ASN A 28 11.36 5.18 -9.11
N GLY A 29 10.84 4.28 -8.28
CA GLY A 29 11.56 3.10 -7.79
C GLY A 29 12.52 3.36 -6.62
N GLN A 30 12.51 4.56 -6.05
CA GLN A 30 13.27 4.91 -4.85
C GLN A 30 12.39 4.76 -3.61
N TRP A 31 12.93 4.22 -2.52
CA TRP A 31 12.14 3.93 -1.33
C TRP A 31 12.67 4.67 -0.10
N PRO A 32 12.34 5.97 0.06
CA PRO A 32 12.63 6.69 1.29
C PRO A 32 12.05 5.97 2.50
N GLU A 33 12.77 5.96 3.62
CA GLU A 33 12.31 5.27 4.83
C GLU A 33 11.68 6.22 5.86
N THR A 34 11.19 7.39 5.41
CA THR A 34 10.60 8.41 6.29
C THR A 34 9.34 7.89 6.98
N ARG A 35 9.12 8.29 8.24
CA ARG A 35 7.94 7.86 9.00
C ARG A 35 6.65 8.29 8.31
N GLN A 36 6.67 9.48 7.72
CA GLN A 36 5.52 10.10 7.04
C GLN A 36 5.11 9.28 5.82
N LEU A 37 6.05 8.87 4.96
CA LEU A 37 5.76 8.03 3.81
C LEU A 37 5.20 6.66 4.19
N LYS A 38 5.79 6.02 5.21
CA LYS A 38 5.33 4.73 5.73
C LYS A 38 3.88 4.83 6.22
N CYS A 39 3.57 5.86 7.00
CA CYS A 39 2.22 6.06 7.51
C CYS A 39 1.25 6.56 6.44
N TYR A 40 1.71 7.25 5.41
CA TYR A 40 0.92 7.59 4.24
C TYR A 40 0.41 6.34 3.54
N MET A 41 1.29 5.36 3.29
CA MET A 41 0.88 4.07 2.69
C MET A 41 -0.17 3.35 3.53
N TYR A 42 -0.03 3.37 4.86
CA TYR A 42 -1.02 2.76 5.75
C TYR A 42 -2.35 3.54 5.77
N CYS A 43 -2.30 4.87 5.77
CA CYS A 43 -3.50 5.70 5.65
C CYS A 43 -4.29 5.38 4.38
N LEU A 44 -3.61 5.21 3.23
CA LEU A 44 -4.28 4.80 1.99
C LEU A 44 -5.01 3.46 2.15
N TRP A 45 -4.41 2.50 2.86
CA TRP A 45 -5.07 1.23 3.13
C TRP A 45 -6.34 1.40 3.97
N GLU A 46 -6.31 2.23 5.01
CA GLU A 46 -7.49 2.53 5.82
C GLU A 46 -8.58 3.20 4.98
N GLN A 47 -8.23 4.25 4.23
CA GLN A 47 -9.19 5.02 3.45
C GLN A 47 -9.81 4.23 2.28
N PHE A 48 -9.07 3.28 1.70
CA PHE A 48 -9.58 2.39 0.66
C PHE A 48 -10.23 1.10 1.21
N GLY A 49 -10.31 0.92 2.53
CA GLY A 49 -10.93 -0.26 3.14
C GLY A 49 -10.14 -1.56 2.90
N LEU A 50 -8.81 -1.45 2.79
CA LEU A 50 -7.90 -2.58 2.56
C LEU A 50 -7.45 -3.25 3.86
N VAL A 51 -7.76 -2.65 5.01
CA VAL A 51 -7.56 -3.25 6.33
C VAL A 51 -8.91 -3.53 6.99
N ASP A 52 -8.95 -4.61 7.77
CA ASP A 52 -10.11 -4.98 8.58
C ASP A 52 -10.10 -4.28 9.96
N ASP A 53 -11.12 -4.55 10.77
CA ASP A 53 -11.27 -3.98 12.12
C ASP A 53 -10.13 -4.36 13.08
N LYS A 54 -9.34 -5.40 12.75
CA LYS A 54 -8.15 -5.81 13.50
C LYS A 54 -6.87 -5.15 12.96
N ARG A 55 -7.01 -4.20 12.03
CA ARG A 55 -5.93 -3.53 11.31
C ARG A 55 -5.06 -4.50 10.51
N GLU A 56 -5.61 -5.64 10.12
CA GLU A 56 -4.95 -6.59 9.24
C GLU A 56 -5.36 -6.37 7.79
N LEU A 57 -4.43 -6.56 6.85
CA LEU A 57 -4.74 -6.50 5.43
C LEU A 57 -5.83 -7.51 5.04
N SER A 58 -6.91 -7.03 4.44
CA SER A 58 -7.95 -7.86 3.84
C SER A 58 -7.44 -8.46 2.53
N LEU A 59 -7.23 -9.77 2.47
CA LEU A 59 -6.81 -10.44 1.23
C LEU A 59 -7.81 -10.17 0.11
N ASN A 60 -9.11 -10.25 0.41
CA ASN A 60 -10.18 -9.98 -0.55
C ASN A 60 -10.21 -8.50 -0.98
N GLY A 61 -9.97 -7.57 -0.05
CA GLY A 61 -9.87 -6.14 -0.36
C GLY A 61 -8.70 -5.85 -1.30
N MET A 62 -7.51 -6.41 -1.00
CA MET A 62 -6.31 -6.27 -1.82
C MET A 62 -6.48 -6.89 -3.20
N LEU A 63 -7.05 -8.10 -3.29
CA LEU A 63 -7.39 -8.71 -4.57
C LEU A 63 -8.33 -7.79 -5.35
N THR A 64 -9.43 -7.34 -4.77
CA THR A 64 -10.37 -6.43 -5.45
C THR A 64 -9.69 -5.13 -5.93
N PHE A 65 -8.78 -4.58 -5.13
CA PHE A 65 -8.13 -3.31 -5.40
C PHE A 65 -7.06 -3.37 -6.49
N PHE A 66 -6.18 -4.39 -6.43
CA PHE A 66 -5.03 -4.56 -7.30
C PHE A 66 -5.33 -5.40 -8.55
N GLN A 67 -6.34 -6.27 -8.50
CA GLN A 67 -6.71 -7.19 -9.58
C GLN A 67 -7.59 -6.51 -10.64
N ARG A 68 -7.10 -5.41 -11.22
CA ARG A 68 -7.85 -4.64 -12.23
C ARG A 68 -7.74 -5.24 -13.63
N ILE A 69 -6.68 -6.00 -13.91
CA ILE A 69 -6.37 -6.55 -15.22
C ILE A 69 -6.39 -8.08 -15.16
N PRO A 70 -7.30 -8.76 -15.88
CA PRO A 70 -7.39 -10.23 -15.87
C PRO A 70 -6.09 -10.97 -16.20
N ALA A 71 -5.24 -10.39 -17.05
CA ALA A 71 -3.96 -10.98 -17.44
C ALA A 71 -2.95 -11.09 -16.29
N TYR A 72 -3.05 -10.27 -15.24
CA TYR A 72 -2.10 -10.24 -14.12
C TYR A 72 -2.64 -10.90 -12.85
N ARG A 73 -3.81 -11.55 -12.89
CA ARG A 73 -4.48 -12.09 -11.69
C ARG A 73 -3.60 -13.02 -10.86
N ALA A 74 -2.94 -13.98 -11.51
CA ALA A 74 -2.10 -14.96 -10.83
C ALA A 74 -0.86 -14.30 -10.19
N GLU A 75 -0.24 -13.35 -10.89
CA GLU A 75 0.89 -12.56 -10.39
C GLU A 75 0.49 -11.73 -9.17
N VAL A 76 -0.62 -10.98 -9.27
CA VAL A 76 -1.16 -10.16 -8.18
C VAL A 76 -1.50 -11.02 -6.96
N GLN A 77 -2.17 -12.15 -7.15
CA GLN A 77 -2.54 -13.05 -6.06
C GLN A 77 -1.32 -13.62 -5.34
N LYS A 78 -0.30 -14.04 -6.11
CA LYS A 78 0.97 -14.52 -5.56
C LYS A 78 1.67 -13.42 -4.76
N ALA A 79 1.83 -12.23 -5.35
CA ALA A 79 2.48 -11.08 -4.72
C ALA A 79 1.78 -10.68 -3.41
N ILE A 80 0.45 -10.57 -3.39
CA ILE A 80 -0.29 -10.23 -2.16
C ILE A 80 -0.06 -11.28 -1.07
N SER A 81 -0.13 -12.56 -1.42
CA SER A 81 0.04 -13.65 -0.45
C SER A 81 1.44 -13.63 0.18
N GLU A 82 2.48 -13.51 -0.63
CA GLU A 82 3.88 -13.49 -0.18
C GLU A 82 4.18 -12.23 0.67
N CYS A 83 3.80 -11.05 0.16
CA CYS A 83 4.11 -9.78 0.82
C CYS A 83 3.31 -9.55 2.10
N LYS A 84 2.09 -10.11 2.21
CA LYS A 84 1.30 -10.07 3.46
C LYS A 84 2.02 -10.78 4.60
N GLY A 85 2.59 -11.96 4.33
CA GLY A 85 3.33 -12.74 5.32
C GLY A 85 4.61 -12.03 5.78
N ILE A 86 5.41 -11.56 4.82
CA ILE A 86 6.68 -10.87 5.09
C ILE A 86 6.43 -9.56 5.84
N GLY A 87 5.48 -8.75 5.38
CA GLY A 87 5.19 -7.46 5.98
C GLY A 87 4.78 -7.58 7.44
N LYS A 88 3.88 -8.53 7.77
CA LYS A 88 3.42 -8.74 9.15
C LYS A 88 4.57 -9.16 10.07
N TYR A 89 5.46 -10.03 9.60
CA TYR A 89 6.62 -10.48 10.36
C TYR A 89 7.61 -9.35 10.65
N LEU A 90 7.91 -8.51 9.65
CA LEU A 90 8.90 -7.44 9.75
C LEU A 90 8.40 -6.21 10.51
N ALA A 91 7.09 -5.97 10.52
CA ALA A 91 6.50 -4.79 11.12
C ALA A 91 6.58 -4.72 12.65
N LYS A 92 6.75 -5.87 13.34
CA LYS A 92 6.78 -5.94 14.82
C LYS A 92 5.65 -5.16 15.52
N GLY A 93 4.46 -5.11 14.91
CA GLY A 93 3.29 -4.40 15.43
C GLY A 93 3.13 -2.94 14.96
N ASP A 94 4.05 -2.42 14.14
CA ASP A 94 3.93 -1.09 13.54
C ASP A 94 3.24 -1.13 12.18
N ASN A 95 2.00 -0.65 12.14
CA ASN A 95 1.18 -0.65 10.94
C ASN A 95 1.74 0.18 9.78
N CYS A 96 2.46 1.26 10.05
CA CYS A 96 3.08 2.05 9.00
C CYS A 96 4.27 1.30 8.39
N GLU A 97 5.09 0.66 9.23
CA GLU A 97 6.18 -0.20 8.77
C GLU A 97 5.64 -1.38 7.97
N TYR A 98 4.54 -1.97 8.42
CA TYR A 98 3.85 -3.03 7.69
C TYR A 98 3.46 -2.57 6.28
N ALA A 99 2.77 -1.43 6.17
CA ALA A 99 2.34 -0.90 4.90
C ALA A 99 3.52 -0.67 3.95
N TYR A 100 4.60 -0.10 4.45
CA TYR A 100 5.81 0.12 3.66
C TYR A 100 6.47 -1.18 3.18
N ARG A 101 6.67 -2.16 4.08
CA ARG A 101 7.29 -3.44 3.72
C ARG A 101 6.45 -4.21 2.70
N PHE A 102 5.12 -4.18 2.86
CA PHE A 102 4.22 -4.77 1.88
C PHE A 102 4.35 -4.07 0.52
N ASN A 103 4.25 -2.74 0.49
CA ASN A 103 4.28 -1.97 -0.76
C ASN A 103 5.58 -2.22 -1.52
N LYS A 104 6.72 -2.24 -0.82
CA LYS A 104 8.04 -2.52 -1.41
C LYS A 104 8.12 -3.92 -2.00
N CYS A 105 7.73 -4.94 -1.22
CA CYS A 105 7.68 -6.32 -1.71
C CYS A 105 6.73 -6.47 -2.92
N TYR A 106 5.56 -5.82 -2.88
CA TYR A 106 4.59 -5.90 -3.96
C TYR A 106 5.11 -5.25 -5.24
N ALA A 107 5.78 -4.10 -5.13
CA ALA A 107 6.40 -3.43 -6.26
C ALA A 107 7.51 -4.28 -6.93
N GLU A 108 8.22 -5.09 -6.15
CA GLU A 108 9.23 -6.03 -6.66
C GLU A 108 8.58 -7.24 -7.37
N LEU A 109 7.50 -7.80 -6.82
CA LEU A 109 6.85 -9.01 -7.34
C LEU A 109 5.80 -8.75 -8.43
N SER A 110 5.19 -7.56 -8.44
CA SER A 110 4.20 -7.16 -9.44
C SER A 110 4.38 -5.69 -9.87
N PRO A 111 5.53 -5.32 -10.45
CA PRO A 111 5.84 -3.93 -10.83
C PRO A 111 4.85 -3.35 -11.83
N ARG A 112 4.27 -4.19 -12.71
CA ARG A 112 3.32 -3.75 -13.75
C ARG A 112 1.95 -3.34 -13.19
N THR A 113 1.65 -3.74 -11.97
CA THR A 113 0.37 -3.46 -11.32
C THR A 113 0.52 -2.57 -10.09
N TYR A 114 1.75 -2.26 -9.71
CA TYR A 114 2.04 -1.39 -8.59
C TYR A 114 1.93 0.09 -8.98
N TYR A 115 1.26 0.85 -8.12
CA TYR A 115 1.23 2.31 -8.18
C TYR A 115 0.94 2.86 -6.79
N LEU A 116 1.73 3.84 -6.35
CA LEU A 116 1.44 4.62 -5.15
C LEU A 116 0.68 5.89 -5.55
N PHE A 117 -0.49 6.08 -4.93
CA PHE A 117 -1.36 7.25 -5.15
C PHE A 117 -0.76 8.57 -4.70
#